data_AF-A0A948VWB6-F1
#
_entry.id   AF-A0A948VWB6-F1
#
_cell.length_a   1.000
_cell.length_b   1.000
_cell.length_c   1.000
_cell.angle_alpha   90.00
_cell.angle_beta   90.00
_cell.angle_gamma   90.00
#
_symmetry.space_group_name_H-M   'P 1'
#
loop_
_entity.id
_entity.type
_entity.pdbx_description
1 polymer ?
#
loop_
_entity_poly.entity_id
_entity_poly.type
_entity_poly.pdbx_seq_one_letter_code
_entity_poly.pdbx_strand_id
1 'polypeptide(L)'
;MIRTIPAENRYCAKAQSTDGRPPGGSPSQLNRLAPALKRPVAISRNGRHHPHSAGISYSGKAMYTDDDFDPADERDDGPRYVDVATLEGWQIPTALQGMTLFRDPYLSMQAQNLAIVDHFLNGLEQHVMRRLFEEDRTPIDDAMFLNAQSQMWIFAAYELMRTWRQRAKEMVKWHENGGLQMKLEALEVDQGFIHDGNIRRAAMVREVIADPSIVQSLRNDLKRTHILFARMEYLRISLAKHEVPGKAKSLAISPGYGRINQWCGALDYELGNGKYVMGYINRRDIADDIRAIPDLDVPTDDDLASFDEYMKGPPL
;
A
#
# COMPACT_ATOMS: atom_id res chain seq x y z
N MET A 1 45.18 -33.44 0.88
CA MET A 1 45.03 -34.06 -0.45
C MET A 1 43.86 -33.36 -1.13
N ILE A 2 44.10 -32.79 -2.32
CA ILE A 2 43.10 -32.39 -3.33
C ILE A 2 42.26 -31.14 -3.02
N ARG A 3 42.13 -30.11 -3.86
CA ARG A 3 42.83 -29.58 -5.05
C ARG A 3 42.32 -28.15 -5.23
N THR A 4 43.16 -27.28 -5.75
CA THR A 4 42.92 -25.86 -5.97
C THR A 4 42.74 -25.55 -7.48
N ILE A 5 42.06 -24.44 -7.77
CA ILE A 5 42.05 -23.54 -8.98
C ILE A 5 41.45 -24.08 -10.31
N PRO A 6 40.95 -23.24 -11.27
CA PRO A 6 41.16 -21.79 -11.39
C PRO A 6 40.04 -20.84 -11.81
N ALA A 7 40.32 -19.57 -11.48
CA ALA A 7 39.82 -18.36 -12.09
C ALA A 7 40.50 -18.13 -13.45
N GLU A 8 39.75 -17.79 -14.48
CA GLU A 8 40.22 -17.07 -15.66
C GLU A 8 39.02 -16.57 -16.49
N ASN A 9 38.82 -15.26 -16.52
CA ASN A 9 38.74 -14.52 -17.79
C ASN A 9 38.88 -13.03 -17.52
N ARG A 10 40.14 -12.57 -17.59
CA ARG A 10 40.50 -11.17 -17.77
C ARG A 10 40.47 -10.89 -19.27
N TYR A 11 39.69 -9.90 -19.69
CA TYR A 11 40.04 -9.10 -20.87
C TYR A 11 40.19 -7.65 -20.45
N CYS A 12 41.43 -7.19 -20.46
CA CYS A 12 41.82 -5.79 -20.47
C CYS A 12 41.81 -5.32 -21.92
N ALA A 13 41.17 -4.19 -22.20
CA ALA A 13 41.62 -3.26 -23.24
C ALA A 13 41.31 -1.83 -22.79
N LYS A 14 42.35 -1.00 -22.73
CA LYS A 14 42.31 0.43 -22.42
C LYS A 14 42.04 1.24 -23.68
N ALA A 15 41.35 2.37 -23.46
CA ALA A 15 41.44 3.67 -24.13
C ALA A 15 40.92 3.81 -25.57
N GLN A 16 39.94 4.70 -25.80
CA GLN A 16 40.15 6.06 -26.32
C GLN A 16 38.79 6.77 -26.53
N SER A 17 38.82 8.10 -26.47
CA SER A 17 37.70 9.00 -26.70
C SER A 17 37.38 9.13 -28.19
N THR A 18 36.11 9.27 -28.57
CA THR A 18 35.52 10.32 -29.45
C THR A 18 34.15 9.87 -29.99
N ASP A 19 33.23 10.83 -30.04
CA ASP A 19 32.05 10.98 -30.91
C ASP A 19 30.97 9.88 -31.05
N GLY A 20 29.72 10.32 -30.80
CA GLY A 20 28.69 10.29 -31.86
C GLY A 20 27.72 9.10 -31.92
N ARG A 21 26.56 9.26 -31.25
CA ARG A 21 25.26 8.55 -31.36
C ARG A 21 25.11 7.16 -30.70
N PRO A 22 24.01 6.91 -29.96
CA PRO A 22 23.65 5.57 -29.50
C PRO A 22 22.85 4.81 -30.58
N PRO A 23 23.02 3.47 -30.69
CA PRO A 23 22.20 2.63 -31.56
C PRO A 23 20.85 2.33 -30.89
N GLY A 24 19.78 2.37 -31.68
CA GLY A 24 18.42 2.06 -31.25
C GLY A 24 18.25 0.60 -30.86
N GLY A 25 17.65 0.37 -29.69
CA GLY A 25 17.18 -0.92 -29.21
C GLY A 25 15.69 -0.87 -28.92
N SER A 26 14.93 -1.80 -29.52
CA SER A 26 13.49 -1.99 -29.35
C SER A 26 13.11 -2.26 -27.87
N PRO A 27 12.00 -1.69 -27.33
CA PRO A 27 11.60 -1.84 -25.92
C PRO A 27 11.11 -3.24 -25.48
N SER A 28 11.14 -4.27 -26.31
CA SER A 28 10.33 -5.48 -26.12
C SER A 28 10.97 -6.64 -25.34
N GLN A 29 12.06 -6.47 -24.59
CA GLN A 29 12.76 -7.62 -23.96
C GLN A 29 13.14 -7.51 -22.47
N LEU A 30 12.65 -6.53 -21.71
CA LEU A 30 13.00 -6.39 -20.28
C LEU A 30 11.93 -6.86 -19.26
N ASN A 31 10.91 -7.61 -19.70
CA ASN A 31 9.79 -8.04 -18.84
C ASN A 31 9.72 -9.56 -18.56
N ARG A 32 10.87 -10.21 -18.41
CA ARG A 32 10.94 -11.58 -17.89
C ARG A 32 11.96 -11.62 -16.77
N LEU A 33 11.50 -11.45 -15.53
CA LEU A 33 12.07 -11.96 -14.27
C LEU A 33 11.43 -11.20 -13.09
N ALA A 34 10.21 -11.59 -12.71
CA ALA A 34 9.66 -11.33 -11.38
C ALA A 34 8.76 -12.53 -11.01
N PRO A 35 9.00 -13.24 -9.89
CA PRO A 35 8.10 -14.30 -9.45
C PRO A 35 6.79 -13.70 -8.98
N ALA A 36 5.68 -14.22 -9.52
CA ALA A 36 4.33 -13.90 -9.09
C ALA A 36 4.11 -14.38 -7.65
N LEU A 37 4.20 -13.47 -6.68
CA LEU A 37 3.56 -13.65 -5.39
C LEU A 37 2.06 -13.48 -5.59
N LYS A 38 1.33 -14.60 -5.52
CA LYS A 38 -0.14 -14.63 -5.46
C LYS A 38 -0.59 -13.71 -4.33
N ARG A 39 -1.31 -12.63 -4.66
CA ARG A 39 -2.06 -11.86 -3.68
C ARG A 39 -3.17 -12.77 -3.10
N PRO A 40 -3.52 -12.63 -1.81
CA PRO A 40 -4.59 -13.41 -1.21
C PRO A 40 -5.90 -13.19 -1.99
N VAL A 41 -6.50 -14.32 -2.35
CA VAL A 41 -7.70 -14.45 -3.17
C VAL A 41 -8.90 -13.84 -2.44
N ALA A 42 -9.69 -13.06 -3.18
CA ALA A 42 -11.02 -12.64 -2.78
C ALA A 42 -11.85 -13.89 -2.41
N ILE A 43 -12.35 -13.91 -1.17
CA ILE A 43 -13.17 -15.00 -0.63
C ILE A 43 -14.42 -15.14 -1.49
N SER A 44 -14.44 -16.16 -2.36
CA SER A 44 -15.61 -16.54 -3.14
C SER A 44 -16.58 -17.35 -2.27
N ARG A 45 -17.84 -16.94 -2.31
CA ARG A 45 -18.98 -17.57 -1.65
C ARG A 45 -19.30 -18.93 -2.27
N ASN A 46 -19.90 -19.78 -1.42
CA ASN A 46 -20.61 -21.05 -1.69
C ASN A 46 -19.80 -22.33 -1.56
N GLY A 47 -20.02 -23.00 -0.42
CA GLY A 47 -19.67 -24.38 -0.21
C GLY A 47 -20.59 -25.35 -0.97
N ARG A 48 -20.04 -26.53 -1.25
CA ARG A 48 -20.70 -27.85 -1.18
C ARG A 48 -19.61 -28.93 -1.19
N HIS A 49 -19.56 -29.70 -0.12
CA HIS A 49 -18.87 -30.99 -0.02
C HIS A 49 -19.60 -32.05 -0.88
N HIS A 50 -18.87 -32.95 -1.57
CA HIS A 50 -18.73 -34.41 -1.25
C HIS A 50 -18.07 -35.23 -2.41
N PRO A 51 -17.67 -36.53 -2.22
CA PRO A 51 -16.26 -36.95 -2.36
C PRO A 51 -15.95 -38.11 -3.36
N HIS A 52 -14.65 -38.44 -3.45
CA HIS A 52 -13.97 -39.73 -3.76
C HIS A 52 -14.35 -40.58 -5.00
N SER A 53 -13.36 -40.94 -5.84
CA SER A 53 -12.80 -42.32 -5.92
C SER A 53 -11.69 -42.46 -6.98
N ALA A 54 -10.84 -43.45 -6.77
CA ALA A 54 -9.57 -43.73 -7.43
C ALA A 54 -9.67 -44.67 -8.65
N GLY A 55 -8.65 -44.67 -9.52
CA GLY A 55 -8.43 -45.70 -10.53
C GLY A 55 -7.06 -45.57 -11.22
N ILE A 56 -6.21 -46.58 -11.04
CA ILE A 56 -4.88 -46.75 -11.64
C ILE A 56 -4.99 -47.53 -12.97
N SER A 57 -4.25 -47.18 -14.03
CA SER A 57 -3.37 -48.10 -14.81
C SER A 57 -2.84 -47.48 -16.13
N TYR A 58 -1.60 -47.84 -16.46
CA TYR A 58 -0.68 -47.39 -17.52
C TYR A 58 -1.01 -47.88 -18.95
N SER A 59 -0.68 -47.09 -19.99
CA SER A 59 0.39 -47.42 -20.98
C SER A 59 0.53 -46.40 -22.14
N GLY A 60 1.73 -45.82 -22.28
CA GLY A 60 2.49 -45.70 -23.54
C GLY A 60 1.93 -44.94 -24.76
N LYS A 61 2.39 -43.69 -24.94
CA LYS A 61 3.18 -43.19 -26.10
C LYS A 61 3.21 -41.66 -26.04
N ALA A 62 4.37 -41.10 -25.69
CA ALA A 62 4.60 -39.66 -25.73
C ALA A 62 4.70 -39.22 -27.19
N MET A 63 3.62 -38.62 -27.69
CA MET A 63 3.60 -37.78 -28.87
C MET A 63 3.54 -36.36 -28.32
N TYR A 64 4.59 -35.55 -28.55
CA TYR A 64 4.60 -34.15 -28.17
C TYR A 64 3.51 -33.44 -28.98
N THR A 65 2.33 -33.27 -28.39
CA THR A 65 1.30 -32.36 -28.89
C THR A 65 1.59 -30.99 -28.32
N ASP A 66 1.63 -30.02 -29.23
CA ASP A 66 1.77 -28.59 -28.97
C ASP A 66 0.89 -28.15 -27.80
N ASP A 67 1.48 -27.28 -26.98
CA ASP A 67 0.91 -26.62 -25.81
C ASP A 67 -0.63 -26.47 -25.88
N ASP A 68 -1.31 -27.20 -25.00
CA ASP A 68 -2.70 -26.99 -24.63
C ASP A 68 -2.84 -25.58 -24.04
N PHE A 69 -2.97 -24.58 -24.92
CA PHE A 69 -3.51 -23.28 -24.54
C PHE A 69 -5.00 -23.51 -24.21
N ASP A 70 -5.29 -23.69 -22.92
CA ASP A 70 -6.66 -23.77 -22.42
C ASP A 70 -7.20 -22.34 -22.20
N PRO A 71 -8.10 -21.83 -23.07
CA PRO A 71 -8.70 -20.52 -22.87
C PRO A 71 -9.58 -20.44 -21.61
N ALA A 72 -9.84 -21.55 -20.91
CA ALA A 72 -10.54 -21.55 -19.62
C ALA A 72 -9.67 -21.06 -18.44
N ASP A 73 -8.35 -20.92 -18.62
CA ASP A 73 -7.46 -20.30 -17.62
C ASP A 73 -7.45 -18.76 -17.68
N GLU A 74 -8.13 -18.14 -18.68
CA GLU A 74 -8.51 -16.74 -18.62
C GLU A 74 -9.69 -16.58 -17.64
N ARG A 75 -9.41 -16.67 -16.34
CA ARG A 75 -10.32 -16.12 -15.35
C ARG A 75 -10.31 -14.61 -15.55
N ASP A 76 -11.37 -14.10 -16.17
CA ASP A 76 -11.75 -12.70 -16.09
C ASP A 76 -12.04 -12.42 -14.61
N ASP A 77 -11.00 -12.10 -13.84
CA ASP A 77 -11.06 -11.70 -12.43
C ASP A 77 -11.78 -10.34 -12.24
N GLY A 78 -12.44 -9.84 -13.30
CA GLY A 78 -13.15 -8.58 -13.34
C GLY A 78 -12.21 -7.37 -13.47
N PRO A 79 -12.78 -6.15 -13.49
CA PRO A 79 -11.99 -4.94 -13.59
C PRO A 79 -11.12 -4.78 -12.34
N ARG A 80 -9.82 -4.52 -12.56
CA ARG A 80 -8.82 -4.33 -11.49
C ARG A 80 -9.16 -3.19 -10.52
N TYR A 81 -9.88 -2.17 -10.99
CA TYR A 81 -10.31 -1.03 -10.20
C TYR A 81 -11.83 -0.86 -10.31
N VAL A 82 -12.46 -0.49 -9.19
CA VAL A 82 -13.87 -0.11 -9.16
C VAL A 82 -14.09 1.13 -10.02
N ASP A 83 -15.15 1.11 -10.83
CA ASP A 83 -15.53 2.26 -11.66
C ASP A 83 -15.71 3.51 -10.80
N VAL A 84 -15.02 4.59 -11.19
CA VAL A 84 -15.11 5.91 -10.54
C VAL A 84 -16.55 6.40 -10.45
N ALA A 85 -17.39 6.11 -11.44
CA ALA A 85 -18.80 6.52 -11.43
C ALA A 85 -19.61 5.86 -10.32
N THR A 86 -19.14 4.74 -9.77
CA THR A 86 -19.79 4.01 -8.67
C THR A 86 -19.23 4.37 -7.31
N LEU A 87 -18.15 5.14 -7.25
CA LEU A 87 -17.59 5.58 -5.98
C LEU A 87 -18.41 6.71 -5.37
N GLU A 88 -18.77 6.52 -4.12
CA GLU A 88 -19.50 7.50 -3.35
C GLU A 88 -18.55 8.31 -2.45
N GLY A 89 -18.74 9.64 -2.40
CA GLY A 89 -17.86 10.55 -1.66
C GLY A 89 -17.79 10.31 -0.15
N TRP A 90 -18.69 9.49 0.42
CA TRP A 90 -18.73 9.15 1.84
C TRP A 90 -18.06 7.84 2.21
N GLN A 91 -17.54 7.06 1.24
CA GLN A 91 -16.95 5.74 1.55
C GLN A 91 -15.67 5.85 2.39
N ILE A 92 -14.73 6.75 2.04
CA ILE A 92 -13.50 6.97 2.83
C ILE A 92 -13.81 7.46 4.26
N PRO A 93 -14.65 8.50 4.47
CA PRO A 93 -14.99 8.95 5.80
C PRO A 93 -15.70 7.87 6.61
N THR A 94 -16.62 7.13 6.00
CA THR A 94 -17.35 6.04 6.67
C THR A 94 -16.40 4.94 7.13
N ALA A 95 -15.48 4.51 6.25
CA ALA A 95 -14.48 3.51 6.58
C ALA A 95 -13.59 3.93 7.76
N LEU A 96 -13.05 5.15 7.70
CA LEU A 96 -12.19 5.68 8.77
C LEU A 96 -12.96 5.89 10.08
N GLN A 97 -14.17 6.45 10.03
CA GLN A 97 -15.03 6.65 11.21
C GLN A 97 -15.59 5.34 11.78
N GLY A 98 -15.49 4.24 11.05
CA GLY A 98 -15.75 2.89 11.54
C GLY A 98 -14.65 2.36 12.46
N MET A 99 -13.44 2.91 12.39
CA MET A 99 -12.34 2.50 13.27
C MET A 99 -12.54 3.00 14.71
N THR A 100 -12.08 2.17 15.65
CA THR A 100 -12.23 2.40 17.08
C THR A 100 -11.60 3.73 17.50
N LEU A 101 -12.36 4.55 18.24
CA LEU A 101 -12.00 5.91 18.70
C LEU A 101 -11.58 6.90 17.60
N PHE A 102 -11.95 6.67 16.33
CA PHE A 102 -11.64 7.62 15.25
C PHE A 102 -12.54 8.86 15.26
N ARG A 103 -13.76 8.77 15.78
CA ARG A 103 -14.84 9.79 15.70
C ARG A 103 -14.61 11.07 16.52
N ASP A 104 -13.36 11.48 16.71
CA ASP A 104 -13.03 12.85 17.11
C ASP A 104 -13.47 13.84 16.00
N PRO A 105 -14.06 15.01 16.34
CA PRO A 105 -14.54 15.97 15.34
C PRO A 105 -13.46 16.40 14.33
N TYR A 106 -12.21 16.57 14.76
CA TYR A 106 -11.14 16.99 13.86
C TYR A 106 -10.67 15.85 12.97
N LEU A 107 -10.50 14.63 13.49
CA LEU A 107 -10.21 13.46 12.65
C LEU A 107 -11.33 13.22 11.63
N SER A 108 -12.58 13.38 12.04
CA SER A 108 -13.75 13.21 11.19
C SER A 108 -13.81 14.28 10.08
N MET A 109 -13.53 15.54 10.43
CA MET A 109 -13.41 16.64 9.46
C MET A 109 -12.26 16.41 8.48
N GLN A 110 -11.09 15.96 8.96
CA GLN A 110 -9.97 15.64 8.08
C GLN A 110 -10.27 14.47 7.15
N ALA A 111 -11.00 13.44 7.62
CA ALA A 111 -11.46 12.36 6.75
C ALA A 111 -12.42 12.85 5.66
N GLN A 112 -13.33 13.79 5.98
CA GLN A 112 -14.19 14.43 4.98
C GLN A 112 -13.39 15.23 3.96
N ASN A 113 -12.45 16.06 4.41
CA ASN A 113 -11.56 16.81 3.52
C ASN A 113 -10.79 15.89 2.58
N LEU A 114 -10.25 14.78 3.11
CA LEU A 114 -9.55 13.77 2.33
C LEU A 114 -10.43 13.18 1.22
N ALA A 115 -11.71 12.92 1.52
CA ALA A 115 -12.66 12.34 0.59
C ALA A 115 -13.12 13.32 -0.50
N ILE A 116 -13.26 14.62 -0.17
CA ILE A 116 -13.57 15.66 -1.16
C ILE A 116 -12.46 15.73 -2.20
N VAL A 117 -11.20 15.74 -1.75
CA VAL A 117 -10.04 15.79 -2.65
C VAL A 117 -9.88 14.46 -3.41
N ASP A 118 -10.17 13.31 -2.78
CA ASP A 118 -10.18 12.01 -3.47
C ASP A 118 -11.15 12.01 -4.66
N HIS A 119 -12.38 12.50 -4.48
CA HIS A 119 -13.38 12.56 -5.53
C HIS A 119 -12.92 13.46 -6.70
N PHE A 120 -12.34 14.62 -6.39
CA PHE A 120 -11.75 15.49 -7.41
C PHE A 120 -10.63 14.78 -8.20
N LEU A 121 -9.73 14.09 -7.49
CA LEU A 121 -8.62 13.36 -8.10
C LEU A 121 -9.08 12.22 -9.01
N ASN A 122 -10.12 11.49 -8.63
CA ASN A 122 -10.67 10.43 -9.50
C ASN A 122 -11.09 10.99 -10.87
N GLY A 123 -11.69 12.19 -10.92
CA GLY A 123 -12.04 12.86 -12.18
C GLY A 123 -10.82 13.28 -13.00
N LEU A 124 -9.79 13.83 -12.33
CA LEU A 124 -8.54 14.23 -12.97
C LEU A 124 -7.77 13.03 -13.56
N GLU A 125 -7.73 11.92 -12.83
CA GLU A 125 -7.10 10.67 -13.27
C GLU A 125 -7.77 10.11 -14.53
N GLN A 126 -9.10 10.08 -14.56
CA GLN A 126 -9.86 9.67 -15.75
C GLN A 126 -9.61 10.60 -16.94
N HIS A 127 -9.46 11.91 -16.70
CA HIS A 127 -9.11 12.87 -17.73
C HIS A 127 -7.71 12.62 -18.30
N VAL A 128 -6.70 12.47 -17.44
CA VAL A 128 -5.31 12.19 -17.84
C VAL A 128 -5.23 10.88 -18.63
N MET A 129 -5.90 9.83 -18.15
CA MET A 129 -5.92 8.52 -18.81
C MET A 129 -6.53 8.60 -20.21
N ARG A 130 -7.68 9.27 -20.35
CA ARG A 130 -8.33 9.46 -21.66
C ARG A 130 -7.42 10.21 -22.63
N ARG A 131 -6.80 11.31 -22.21
CA ARG A 131 -5.86 12.06 -23.05
C ARG A 131 -4.64 11.24 -23.45
N LEU A 132 -4.10 10.42 -22.54
CA LEU A 132 -3.00 9.50 -22.85
C LEU A 132 -3.38 8.55 -23.99
N PHE A 133 -4.60 7.99 -23.96
CA PHE A 133 -5.09 7.10 -25.02
C PHE A 133 -5.40 7.84 -26.33
N GLU A 134 -5.99 9.04 -26.26
CA GLU A 134 -6.38 9.82 -27.44
C GLU A 134 -5.17 10.39 -28.19
N GLU A 135 -4.14 10.84 -27.46
CA GLU A 135 -2.97 11.51 -28.05
C GLU A 135 -1.77 10.58 -28.28
N ASP A 136 -1.83 9.33 -27.80
CA ASP A 136 -0.74 8.34 -27.79
C ASP A 136 0.60 8.91 -27.27
N ARG A 137 0.50 9.87 -26.33
CA ARG A 137 1.63 10.54 -25.69
C ARG A 137 1.23 11.02 -24.31
N THR A 138 2.20 11.15 -23.42
CA THR A 138 1.98 11.69 -22.07
C THR A 138 1.44 13.12 -22.14
N PRO A 139 0.25 13.41 -21.59
CA PRO A 139 -0.25 14.79 -21.43
C PRO A 139 0.52 15.47 -20.30
N ILE A 140 1.67 16.06 -20.62
CA ILE A 140 2.67 16.52 -19.63
C ILE A 140 2.06 17.46 -18.59
N ASP A 141 1.31 18.48 -19.01
CA ASP A 141 0.78 19.50 -18.09
C ASP A 141 -0.19 18.89 -17.07
N ASP A 142 -1.11 18.04 -17.53
CA ASP A 142 -2.07 17.38 -16.64
C ASP A 142 -1.39 16.33 -15.76
N ALA A 143 -0.42 15.59 -16.29
CA ALA A 143 0.33 14.60 -15.53
C ALA A 143 1.17 15.26 -14.42
N MET A 144 1.77 16.43 -14.69
CA MET A 144 2.50 17.21 -13.68
C MET A 144 1.57 17.72 -12.59
N PHE A 145 0.41 18.27 -12.96
CA PHE A 145 -0.59 18.73 -12.00
C PHE A 145 -1.13 17.55 -11.16
N LEU A 146 -1.51 16.45 -11.81
CA LEU A 146 -1.96 15.22 -11.15
C LEU A 146 -0.89 14.69 -10.18
N ASN A 147 0.40 14.75 -10.55
CA ASN A 147 1.48 14.31 -9.67
C ASN A 147 1.54 15.15 -8.39
N ALA A 148 1.51 16.48 -8.53
CA ALA A 148 1.52 17.38 -7.37
C ALA A 148 0.32 17.11 -6.44
N GLN A 149 -0.89 17.01 -7.00
CA GLN A 149 -2.10 16.79 -6.21
C GLN A 149 -2.13 15.38 -5.57
N SER A 150 -1.66 14.35 -6.29
CA SER A 150 -1.57 12.99 -5.77
C SER A 150 -0.62 12.90 -4.59
N GLN A 151 0.55 13.53 -4.67
CA GLN A 151 1.51 13.56 -3.55
C GLN A 151 0.93 14.27 -2.33
N MET A 152 0.29 15.44 -2.52
CA MET A 152 -0.36 16.16 -1.42
C MET A 152 -1.45 15.33 -0.75
N TRP A 153 -2.27 14.63 -1.54
CA TRP A 153 -3.30 13.74 -1.01
C TRP A 153 -2.71 12.56 -0.24
N ILE A 154 -1.65 11.92 -0.77
CA ILE A 154 -0.94 10.82 -0.09
C ILE A 154 -0.38 11.28 1.26
N PHE A 155 0.20 12.49 1.32
CA PHE A 155 0.69 13.05 2.58
C PHE A 155 -0.44 13.30 3.58
N ALA A 156 -1.57 13.84 3.13
CA ALA A 156 -2.74 14.05 3.98
C ALA A 156 -3.32 12.73 4.52
N ALA A 157 -3.46 11.71 3.66
CA ALA A 157 -3.91 10.38 4.06
C ALA A 157 -2.97 9.74 5.09
N TYR A 158 -1.65 9.82 4.84
CA TYR A 158 -0.63 9.33 5.76
C TYR A 158 -0.69 10.01 7.12
N GLU A 159 -0.71 11.35 7.18
CA GLU A 159 -0.69 12.07 8.46
C GLU A 159 -1.99 11.88 9.26
N LEU A 160 -3.14 11.76 8.58
CA LEU A 160 -4.41 11.42 9.22
C LEU A 160 -4.35 10.05 9.89
N MET A 161 -3.92 9.02 9.15
CA MET A 161 -3.77 7.66 9.69
C MET A 161 -2.69 7.58 10.76
N ARG A 162 -1.56 8.28 10.58
CA ARG A 162 -0.48 8.36 11.57
C ARG A 162 -0.99 8.93 12.89
N THR A 163 -1.76 10.01 12.83
CA THR A 163 -2.32 10.66 14.02
C THR A 163 -3.26 9.73 14.78
N TRP A 164 -4.18 9.05 14.08
CA TRP A 164 -5.06 8.07 14.72
C TRP A 164 -4.28 6.87 15.27
N ARG A 165 -3.36 6.27 14.50
CA ARG A 165 -2.54 5.12 14.94
C ARG A 165 -1.72 5.45 16.18
N GLN A 166 -1.14 6.66 16.26
CA GLN A 166 -0.43 7.10 17.45
C GLN A 166 -1.37 7.14 18.66
N ARG A 167 -2.54 7.77 18.54
CA ARG A 167 -3.54 7.85 19.62
C ARG A 167 -4.05 6.48 20.06
N ALA A 168 -4.23 5.55 19.13
CA ALA A 168 -4.64 4.17 19.40
C ALA A 168 -3.55 3.40 20.15
N LYS A 169 -2.29 3.45 19.68
CA LYS A 169 -1.14 2.83 20.36
C LYS A 169 -0.92 3.38 21.78
N GLU A 170 -1.06 4.69 21.96
CA GLU A 170 -0.98 5.31 23.29
C GLU A 170 -2.06 4.78 24.23
N MET A 171 -3.30 4.63 23.75
CA MET A 171 -4.40 4.12 24.57
C MET A 171 -4.17 2.68 25.00
N VAL A 172 -3.74 1.82 24.06
CA VAL A 172 -3.36 0.43 24.35
C VAL A 172 -2.24 0.39 25.40
N LYS A 173 -1.19 1.22 25.21
CA LYS A 173 -0.07 1.31 26.16
C LYS A 173 -0.49 1.78 27.55
N TRP A 174 -1.38 2.78 27.64
CA TRP A 174 -1.88 3.26 28.93
C TRP A 174 -2.70 2.21 29.65
N HIS A 175 -3.49 1.43 28.91
CA HIS A 175 -4.21 0.29 29.48
C HIS A 175 -3.26 -0.78 30.02
N GLU A 176 -2.28 -1.22 29.21
CA GLU A 176 -1.34 -2.29 29.56
C GLU A 176 -0.51 -1.97 30.81
N ASN A 177 -0.13 -0.71 30.99
CA ASN A 177 0.69 -0.28 32.11
C ASN A 177 -0.14 0.23 33.31
N GLY A 178 -1.48 0.09 33.28
CA GLY A 178 -2.37 0.60 34.33
C GLY A 178 -2.40 2.13 34.46
N GLY A 179 -1.90 2.86 33.45
CA GLY A 179 -1.74 4.31 33.45
C GLY A 179 -2.98 5.11 33.01
N LEU A 180 -4.13 4.47 32.75
CA LEU A 180 -5.34 5.15 32.29
C LEU A 180 -5.87 6.18 33.30
N GLN A 181 -5.92 5.84 34.59
CA GLN A 181 -6.42 6.76 35.62
C GLN A 181 -5.51 7.98 35.79
N MET A 182 -4.20 7.75 35.92
CA MET A 182 -3.21 8.83 35.96
C MET A 182 -3.30 9.73 34.72
N LYS A 183 -3.54 9.15 33.54
CA LYS A 183 -3.69 9.93 32.32
C LYS A 183 -4.99 10.73 32.30
N LEU A 184 -6.09 10.18 32.82
CA LEU A 184 -7.36 10.87 32.96
C LEU A 184 -7.22 12.09 33.87
N GLU A 185 -6.66 11.90 35.07
CA GLU A 185 -6.40 12.97 36.03
C GLU A 185 -5.55 14.07 35.41
N ALA A 186 -4.46 13.72 34.71
CA ALA A 186 -3.58 14.68 34.04
C ALA A 186 -4.28 15.47 32.91
N LEU A 187 -5.30 14.90 32.27
CA LEU A 187 -6.09 15.58 31.22
C LEU A 187 -7.19 16.48 31.81
N GLU A 188 -7.65 16.18 33.02
CA GLU A 188 -8.72 16.91 33.72
C GLU A 188 -8.21 18.05 34.61
N VAL A 189 -6.88 18.17 34.80
CA VAL A 189 -6.28 19.30 35.53
C VAL A 189 -6.77 20.62 34.94
N ASP A 190 -7.37 21.45 35.79
CA ASP A 190 -7.75 22.82 35.43
C ASP A 190 -6.50 23.65 35.11
N GLN A 191 -6.45 24.17 33.89
CA GLN A 191 -5.36 25.01 33.39
C GLN A 191 -5.70 26.50 33.42
N GLY A 192 -6.88 26.87 33.95
CA GLY A 192 -7.39 28.25 33.91
C GLY A 192 -7.98 28.65 32.56
N PHE A 193 -8.16 27.71 31.63
CA PHE A 193 -8.84 27.89 30.35
C PHE A 193 -9.45 26.57 29.85
N ILE A 194 -10.44 26.66 28.96
CA ILE A 194 -11.07 25.48 28.34
C ILE A 194 -10.15 24.94 27.24
N HIS A 195 -9.61 23.74 27.45
CA HIS A 195 -8.84 23.02 26.44
C HIS A 195 -9.67 21.88 25.83
N ASP A 196 -10.46 22.18 24.79
CA ASP A 196 -11.38 21.21 24.17
C ASP A 196 -10.74 19.87 23.78
N GLY A 197 -9.47 19.90 23.33
CA GLY A 197 -8.72 18.68 23.02
C GLY A 197 -8.50 17.76 24.21
N ASN A 198 -8.28 18.31 25.41
CA ASN A 198 -8.09 17.54 26.63
C ASN A 198 -9.42 16.97 27.10
N ILE A 199 -10.50 17.75 27.02
CA ILE A 199 -11.87 17.31 27.34
C ILE A 199 -12.26 16.09 26.50
N ARG A 200 -12.03 16.15 25.19
CA ARG A 200 -12.32 15.02 24.29
C ARG A 200 -11.41 13.83 24.55
N ARG A 201 -10.11 14.04 24.74
CA ARG A 201 -9.17 12.95 25.05
C ARG A 201 -9.51 12.28 26.38
N ALA A 202 -9.92 13.05 27.39
CA ALA A 202 -10.40 12.53 28.67
C ALA A 202 -11.68 11.71 28.48
N ALA A 203 -12.63 12.17 27.67
CA ALA A 203 -13.84 11.40 27.35
C ALA A 203 -13.51 10.01 26.74
N MET A 204 -12.59 9.94 25.79
CA MET A 204 -12.12 8.67 25.23
C MET A 204 -11.43 7.77 26.27
N VAL A 205 -10.63 8.35 27.18
CA VAL A 205 -10.00 7.59 28.27
C VAL A 205 -11.06 7.03 29.22
N ARG A 206 -12.08 7.82 29.57
CA ARG A 206 -13.22 7.35 30.39
C ARG A 206 -13.98 6.22 29.71
N GLU A 207 -14.18 6.31 28.39
CA GLU A 207 -14.82 5.24 27.60
C GLU A 207 -14.04 3.93 27.72
N VAL A 208 -12.71 3.97 27.58
CA VAL A 208 -11.84 2.78 27.70
C VAL A 208 -11.76 2.24 29.13
N ILE A 209 -11.81 3.11 30.14
CA ILE A 209 -11.88 2.68 31.54
C ILE A 209 -13.22 1.97 31.80
N ALA A 210 -14.32 2.49 31.25
CA ALA A 210 -15.65 1.92 31.41
C ALA A 210 -15.83 0.61 30.63
N ASP A 211 -15.23 0.52 29.44
CA ASP A 211 -15.23 -0.66 28.60
C ASP A 211 -13.81 -1.03 28.13
N PRO A 212 -13.10 -1.90 28.88
CA PRO A 212 -11.79 -2.37 28.49
C PRO A 212 -11.75 -3.17 27.18
N SER A 213 -12.88 -3.68 26.68
CA SER A 213 -12.93 -4.46 25.43
C SER A 213 -12.55 -3.61 24.21
N ILE A 214 -12.71 -2.29 24.30
CA ILE A 214 -12.27 -1.30 23.31
C ILE A 214 -10.78 -1.46 22.99
N VAL A 215 -9.95 -1.86 23.96
CA VAL A 215 -8.52 -2.08 23.77
C VAL A 215 -8.27 -3.20 22.75
N GLN A 216 -9.07 -4.27 22.78
CA GLN A 216 -8.95 -5.35 21.81
C GLN A 216 -9.40 -4.90 20.42
N SER A 217 -10.46 -4.10 20.33
CA SER A 217 -10.90 -3.49 19.05
C SER A 217 -9.82 -2.57 18.47
N LEU A 218 -9.17 -1.74 19.30
CA LEU A 218 -8.03 -0.92 18.89
C LEU A 218 -6.87 -1.77 18.37
N ARG A 219 -6.54 -2.89 19.03
CA ARG A 219 -5.49 -3.82 18.55
C ARG A 219 -5.86 -4.39 17.19
N ASN A 220 -7.11 -4.83 17.02
CA ASN A 220 -7.59 -5.38 15.75
C ASN A 220 -7.51 -4.35 14.61
N ASP A 221 -7.96 -3.12 14.84
CA ASP A 221 -7.89 -2.04 13.85
C ASP A 221 -6.45 -1.63 13.54
N LEU A 222 -5.56 -1.65 14.55
CA LEU A 222 -4.13 -1.45 14.36
C LEU A 222 -3.49 -2.53 13.47
N LYS A 223 -3.94 -3.79 13.58
CA LYS A 223 -3.49 -4.88 12.70
C LYS A 223 -4.03 -4.71 11.28
N ARG A 224 -5.34 -4.48 11.11
CA ARG A 224 -5.98 -4.24 9.79
C ARG A 224 -5.29 -3.14 8.99
N THR A 225 -4.87 -2.07 9.66
CA THR A 225 -4.25 -0.92 9.00
C THR A 225 -2.73 -1.00 8.89
N HIS A 226 -2.07 -2.05 9.38
CA HIS A 226 -0.60 -2.15 9.43
C HIS A 226 0.05 -2.13 8.04
N ILE A 227 -0.38 -3.02 7.15
CA ILE A 227 0.17 -3.17 5.80
C ILE A 227 -0.01 -1.88 4.99
N LEU A 228 -1.23 -1.34 4.98
CA LEU A 228 -1.54 -0.08 4.31
C LEU A 228 -0.67 1.07 4.84
N PHE A 229 -0.59 1.21 6.17
CA PHE A 229 0.19 2.28 6.79
C PHE A 229 1.69 2.17 6.49
N ALA A 230 2.27 0.97 6.53
CA ALA A 230 3.68 0.75 6.24
C ALA A 230 4.03 1.10 4.78
N ARG A 231 3.20 0.71 3.81
CA ARG A 231 3.41 1.10 2.40
C ARG A 231 3.32 2.60 2.21
N MET A 232 2.36 3.28 2.86
CA MET A 232 2.27 4.74 2.84
C MET A 232 3.48 5.41 3.49
N GLU A 233 4.01 4.87 4.60
CA GLU A 233 5.20 5.40 5.26
C GLU A 233 6.42 5.34 4.33
N TYR A 234 6.62 4.19 3.67
CA TYR A 234 7.67 4.00 2.69
C TYR A 234 7.55 5.01 1.53
N LEU A 235 6.35 5.09 0.95
CA LEU A 235 6.06 6.00 -0.14
C LEU A 235 6.28 7.46 0.26
N ARG A 236 5.77 7.87 1.43
CA ARG A 236 5.90 9.23 1.96
C ARG A 236 7.36 9.64 2.16
N ILE A 237 8.20 8.75 2.68
CA ILE A 237 9.64 9.02 2.84
C ILE A 237 10.30 9.18 1.47
N SER A 238 10.01 8.28 0.53
CA SER A 238 10.53 8.37 -0.85
C SER A 238 10.14 9.68 -1.53
N LEU A 239 8.86 10.06 -1.45
CA LEU A 239 8.35 11.29 -2.06
C LEU A 239 8.87 12.57 -1.38
N ALA A 240 8.89 12.62 -0.04
CA ALA A 240 9.19 13.86 0.68
C ALA A 240 10.68 14.11 0.90
N LYS A 241 11.48 13.04 1.02
CA LYS A 241 12.92 13.13 1.33
C LYS A 241 13.80 12.67 0.18
N HIS A 242 13.24 12.02 -0.83
CA HIS A 242 14.01 11.33 -1.88
C HIS A 242 14.94 10.27 -1.29
N GLU A 243 14.56 9.70 -0.14
CA GLU A 243 15.35 8.76 0.65
C GLU A 243 14.73 7.36 0.67
N VAL A 244 15.58 6.37 0.95
CA VAL A 244 15.17 5.01 1.28
C VAL A 244 14.68 4.96 2.74
N PRO A 245 13.48 4.42 3.01
CA PRO A 245 12.96 4.21 4.36
C PRO A 245 13.93 3.43 5.26
N GLY A 246 14.15 3.92 6.49
CA GLY A 246 15.06 3.29 7.46
C GLY A 246 16.55 3.50 7.17
N LYS A 247 16.93 4.12 6.04
CA LYS A 247 18.33 4.42 5.67
C LYS A 247 18.48 5.89 5.32
N ALA A 248 18.59 6.73 6.35
CA ALA A 248 18.80 8.16 6.18
C ALA A 248 19.97 8.42 5.21
N LYS A 249 19.82 9.43 4.35
CA LYS A 249 20.79 9.85 3.32
C LYS A 249 21.06 8.85 2.19
N SER A 250 20.35 7.72 2.13
CA SER A 250 20.39 6.83 0.95
C SER A 250 19.34 7.28 -0.05
N LEU A 251 19.73 7.60 -1.29
CA LEU A 251 18.83 8.08 -2.33
C LEU A 251 17.90 6.96 -2.83
N ALA A 252 16.61 7.27 -2.97
CA ALA A 252 15.68 6.42 -3.70
C ALA A 252 16.00 6.44 -5.22
N ILE A 253 15.60 5.39 -5.95
CA ILE A 253 15.96 5.21 -7.36
C ILE A 253 15.28 6.26 -8.25
N SER A 254 13.96 6.41 -8.15
CA SER A 254 13.19 7.41 -8.90
C SER A 254 12.15 8.12 -8.00
N PRO A 255 12.61 8.89 -6.99
CA PRO A 255 11.70 9.54 -6.05
C PRO A 255 10.87 10.62 -6.76
N GLY A 256 9.57 10.64 -6.47
CA GLY A 256 8.64 11.63 -7.04
C GLY A 256 8.27 11.42 -8.51
N TYR A 257 8.90 10.45 -9.20
CA TYR A 257 8.49 10.05 -10.54
C TYR A 257 7.26 9.14 -10.46
N GLY A 258 6.16 9.60 -11.02
CA GLY A 258 4.91 8.84 -11.14
C GLY A 258 4.64 8.48 -12.60
N ARG A 259 4.42 7.20 -12.89
CA ARG A 259 4.02 6.74 -14.22
C ARG A 259 2.50 6.64 -14.29
N ILE A 260 1.87 7.14 -15.36
CA ILE A 260 0.42 7.01 -15.53
C ILE A 260 0.04 5.53 -15.60
N ASN A 261 -0.80 5.11 -14.67
CA ASN A 261 -1.39 3.79 -14.59
C ASN A 261 -2.48 3.67 -15.66
N GLN A 262 -2.35 2.70 -16.55
CA GLN A 262 -3.25 2.55 -17.70
C GLN A 262 -4.63 1.98 -17.34
N TRP A 263 -4.82 1.46 -16.12
CA TRP A 263 -6.09 0.90 -15.68
C TRP A 263 -6.97 1.92 -14.96
N CYS A 264 -6.39 2.90 -14.25
CA CYS A 264 -7.17 3.86 -13.45
C CYS A 264 -6.79 5.34 -13.67
N GLY A 265 -5.69 5.63 -14.37
CA GLY A 265 -5.20 7.00 -14.60
C GLY A 265 -4.40 7.61 -13.45
N ALA A 266 -4.39 6.97 -12.28
CA ALA A 266 -3.53 7.38 -11.16
C ALA A 266 -2.04 7.25 -11.52
N LEU A 267 -1.17 7.86 -10.72
CA LEU A 267 0.28 7.71 -10.92
C LEU A 267 0.85 6.58 -10.06
N ASP A 268 1.47 5.60 -10.72
CA ASP A 268 2.24 4.53 -10.11
C ASP A 268 3.59 5.07 -9.60
N TYR A 269 3.81 4.92 -8.29
CA TYR A 269 5.05 5.26 -7.62
C TYR A 269 5.80 4.00 -7.22
N GLU A 270 7.13 4.03 -7.33
CA GLU A 270 7.97 2.91 -6.91
C GLU A 270 7.96 2.72 -5.38
N LEU A 271 7.65 1.51 -4.96
CA LEU A 271 7.82 1.06 -3.59
C LEU A 271 9.15 0.29 -3.49
N GLY A 272 10.18 0.93 -2.95
CA GLY A 272 11.51 0.33 -2.83
C GLY A 272 12.06 0.37 -1.40
N ASN A 273 12.95 -0.57 -1.09
CA ASN A 273 13.70 -0.62 0.19
C ASN A 273 15.19 -0.26 0.01
N GLY A 274 15.51 0.38 -1.11
CA GLY A 274 16.86 0.77 -1.50
C GLY A 274 17.75 -0.38 -1.97
N LYS A 275 17.31 -1.63 -1.84
CA LYS A 275 17.97 -2.80 -2.43
C LYS A 275 17.23 -3.28 -3.68
N TYR A 276 15.90 -3.30 -3.59
CA TYR A 276 15.00 -3.79 -4.64
C TYR A 276 13.79 -2.89 -4.77
N VAL A 277 13.24 -2.83 -5.99
CA VAL A 277 11.87 -2.34 -6.25
C VAL A 277 10.93 -3.51 -5.92
N MET A 278 10.08 -3.31 -4.91
CA MET A 278 9.14 -4.32 -4.40
C MET A 278 7.79 -4.25 -5.13
N GLY A 279 7.62 -3.27 -6.01
CA GLY A 279 6.42 -3.07 -6.80
C GLY A 279 6.07 -1.60 -6.92
N TYR A 280 4.84 -1.36 -7.35
CA TYR A 280 4.28 -0.03 -7.50
C TYR A 280 3.04 0.10 -6.63
N ILE A 281 2.83 1.31 -6.15
CA ILE A 281 1.61 1.72 -5.46
C ILE A 281 1.19 3.07 -6.01
N ASN A 282 -0.09 3.24 -6.26
CA ASN A 282 -0.64 4.54 -6.65
C ASN A 282 -1.62 5.06 -5.59
N ARG A 283 -2.02 6.32 -5.76
CA ARG A 283 -2.99 6.98 -4.88
C ARG A 283 -4.33 6.22 -4.83
N ARG A 284 -4.76 5.65 -5.96
CA ARG A 284 -6.03 4.91 -6.03
C ARG A 284 -5.99 3.61 -5.23
N ASP A 285 -4.88 2.87 -5.27
CA ASP A 285 -4.66 1.69 -4.42
C ASP A 285 -4.81 2.06 -2.93
N ILE A 286 -4.22 3.18 -2.50
CA ILE A 286 -4.33 3.67 -1.12
C ILE A 286 -5.77 3.99 -0.76
N ALA A 287 -6.50 4.68 -1.64
CA ALA A 287 -7.89 5.05 -1.40
C ALA A 287 -8.81 3.82 -1.29
N ASP A 288 -8.63 2.83 -2.18
CA ASP A 288 -9.41 1.59 -2.16
C ASP A 288 -9.07 0.74 -0.93
N ASP A 289 -7.79 0.67 -0.53
CA ASP A 289 -7.38 0.00 0.70
C ASP A 289 -7.95 0.70 1.95
N ILE A 290 -8.11 2.04 1.96
CA ILE A 290 -8.81 2.74 3.04
C ILE A 290 -10.28 2.36 3.08
N ARG A 291 -10.97 2.34 1.93
CA ARG A 291 -12.39 1.95 1.83
C ARG A 291 -12.61 0.53 2.35
N ALA A 292 -11.67 -0.37 2.12
CA ALA A 292 -11.76 -1.78 2.49
C ALA A 292 -11.55 -2.07 4.00
N ILE A 293 -10.96 -1.14 4.77
CA ILE A 293 -10.61 -1.36 6.20
C ILE A 293 -11.72 -2.04 7.01
N PRO A 294 -13.01 -1.63 6.94
CA PRO A 294 -14.08 -2.23 7.75
C PRO A 294 -14.32 -3.70 7.44
N ASP A 295 -14.07 -4.10 6.19
CA ASP A 295 -14.34 -5.44 5.67
C ASP A 295 -13.11 -6.36 5.76
N LEU A 296 -11.94 -5.84 6.17
CA LEU A 296 -10.75 -6.64 6.34
C LEU A 296 -10.88 -7.58 7.54
N ASP A 297 -10.57 -8.84 7.30
CA ASP A 297 -10.23 -9.78 8.37
C ASP A 297 -9.03 -9.24 9.16
N VAL A 298 -8.98 -9.57 10.46
CA VAL A 298 -7.87 -9.16 11.32
C VAL A 298 -6.65 -10.02 10.97
N PRO A 299 -5.55 -9.43 10.45
CA PRO A 299 -4.36 -10.20 10.13
C PRO A 299 -3.76 -10.87 11.37
N THR A 300 -3.19 -12.06 11.20
CA THR A 300 -2.44 -12.74 12.25
C THR A 300 -1.08 -12.08 12.46
N ASP A 301 -0.42 -12.34 13.59
CA ASP A 301 0.92 -11.79 13.83
C ASP A 301 1.97 -12.35 12.85
N ASP A 302 1.77 -13.59 12.38
CA ASP A 302 2.62 -14.21 11.35
C ASP A 302 2.45 -13.52 9.99
N ASP A 303 1.22 -13.14 9.61
CA ASP A 303 0.95 -12.37 8.39
C ASP A 303 1.69 -11.02 8.42
N LEU A 304 1.65 -10.34 9.57
CA LEU A 304 2.32 -9.05 9.75
C LEU A 304 3.84 -9.19 9.75
N ALA A 305 4.37 -10.22 10.41
CA ALA A 305 5.80 -10.50 10.44
C ALA A 305 6.33 -10.84 9.05
N SER A 306 5.60 -11.66 8.28
CA SER A 306 5.94 -12.01 6.90
C SER A 306 5.96 -10.77 6.00
N PHE A 307 4.97 -9.88 6.14
CA PHE A 307 4.96 -8.60 5.43
C PHE A 307 6.15 -7.71 5.82
N ASP A 308 6.47 -7.58 7.10
CA ASP A 308 7.60 -6.76 7.57
C ASP A 308 8.94 -7.32 7.09
N GLU A 309 9.09 -8.64 7.00
CA GLU A 309 10.27 -9.30 6.42
C GLU A 309 10.37 -9.03 4.92
N TYR A 310 9.25 -9.17 4.18
CA TYR A 310 9.18 -8.82 2.77
C TYR A 310 9.65 -7.38 2.51
N MET A 311 9.16 -6.43 3.31
CA MET A 311 9.53 -5.01 3.17
C MET A 311 11.02 -4.72 3.45
N LYS A 312 11.71 -5.57 4.22
CA LYS A 312 13.16 -5.46 4.46
C LYS A 312 14.02 -6.02 3.32
N GLY A 313 13.47 -6.98 2.56
CA GLY A 313 14.16 -7.71 1.50
C GLY A 313 15.28 -8.64 2.03
N PRO A 314 15.82 -9.52 1.18
CA PRO A 314 16.79 -10.54 1.59
C PRO A 314 18.08 -9.95 2.20
N PRO A 315 18.74 -10.69 3.12
CA PRO A 315 20.08 -10.37 3.59
C PRO A 315 21.11 -10.53 2.45
N LEU A 316 22.21 -9.78 2.54
CA LEU A 316 23.35 -9.88 1.61
C LEU A 316 24.30 -11.00 2.03
#